data_AF-B4IEH0-F1
#
_entry.id   AF-B4IEH0-F1
#
_cell.length_a   1.000
_cell.length_b   1.000
_cell.length_c   1.000
_cell.angle_alpha   90.00
_cell.angle_beta   90.00
_cell.angle_gamma   90.00
#
_symmetry.space_group_name_H-M   'P 1'
#
loop_
_entity.id
_entity.type
_entity.pdbx_description
1 polymer ?
#
loop_
_entity_poly.entity_id
_entity_poly.type
_entity_poly.pdbx_seq_one_letter_code
_entity_poly.pdbx_strand_id
1 'polypeptide(L)'
;MMSRKLLNLRLGYLARRLASTDPLSIQNEKLQAYLESLRQEYYAVRVNAAGNSKSYARLAQLEGVVSALEQRRVLERHITSAKDMEAEKDEDMRELMREENEVYVDLLGKQDQALLQELLTLSDDEEYPALIFGLNAGAGGQEAMLFAQELYEMYTGLLRPHGLGMGGVCQ
;
A
#
# COMPACT_ATOMS: atom_id res chain seq x y z
N MET A 1 -9.13 -13.60 43.91
CA MET A 1 -9.97 -13.08 42.81
C MET A 1 -9.32 -11.80 42.31
N MET A 2 -8.44 -11.86 41.31
CA MET A 2 -7.86 -10.71 40.56
C MET A 2 -6.75 -11.23 39.63
N SER A 3 -7.10 -11.71 38.44
CA SER A 3 -6.15 -11.79 37.32
C SER A 3 -6.90 -12.07 36.01
N ARG A 4 -7.46 -11.03 35.40
CA ARG A 4 -8.00 -11.06 34.01
C ARG A 4 -7.94 -9.67 33.39
N LYS A 5 -6.75 -9.15 33.08
CA LYS A 5 -6.58 -7.99 32.19
C LYS A 5 -5.25 -8.02 31.44
N LEU A 6 -5.01 -9.00 30.57
CA LEU A 6 -3.88 -8.93 29.62
C LEU A 6 -4.14 -9.57 28.24
N LEU A 7 -5.40 -9.80 27.83
CA LEU A 7 -5.68 -10.53 26.58
C LEU A 7 -6.30 -9.74 25.43
N ASN A 8 -6.56 -8.44 25.55
CA ASN A 8 -7.34 -7.71 24.52
C ASN A 8 -6.61 -6.59 23.75
N LEU A 9 -5.27 -6.57 23.71
CA LEU A 9 -4.54 -5.55 22.92
C LEU A 9 -3.94 -6.06 21.60
N ARG A 10 -3.95 -7.36 21.33
CA ARG A 10 -3.42 -7.92 20.06
C ARG A 10 -4.47 -8.26 19.00
N LEU A 11 -5.75 -8.35 19.38
CA LEU A 11 -6.81 -8.74 18.44
C LEU A 11 -7.31 -7.59 17.54
N GLY A 12 -7.09 -6.33 17.94
CA GLY A 12 -7.50 -5.16 17.15
C GLY A 12 -6.71 -4.95 15.86
N TYR A 13 -5.45 -5.40 15.81
CA TYR A 13 -4.62 -5.33 14.59
C TYR A 13 -5.07 -6.35 13.54
N LEU A 14 -5.55 -7.52 13.96
CA LEU A 14 -6.05 -8.56 13.05
C LEU A 14 -7.46 -8.27 12.55
N ALA A 15 -8.32 -7.65 13.39
CA ALA A 15 -9.68 -7.28 12.98
C ALA A 15 -9.73 -6.18 11.90
N ARG A 16 -8.71 -5.30 11.83
CA ARG A 16 -8.59 -4.31 10.74
C ARG A 16 -8.31 -4.94 9.37
N ARG A 17 -7.67 -6.11 9.31
CA ARG A 17 -7.41 -6.81 8.04
C ARG A 17 -8.66 -7.42 7.41
N LEU A 18 -9.69 -7.71 8.20
CA LEU A 18 -10.88 -8.45 7.72
C LEU A 18 -12.04 -7.55 7.29
N ALA A 19 -11.97 -6.24 7.55
CA ALA A 19 -13.04 -5.28 7.23
C ALA A 19 -12.61 -4.16 6.25
N SER A 20 -11.42 -4.25 5.66
CA SER A 20 -11.01 -3.35 4.60
C SER A 20 -11.22 -4.03 3.24
N THR A 21 -12.16 -3.52 2.44
CA THR A 21 -11.91 -3.47 1.00
C THR A 21 -10.74 -2.51 0.82
N ASP A 22 -9.52 -3.00 1.04
CA ASP A 22 -8.31 -2.18 1.03
C ASP A 22 -8.16 -1.65 -0.39
N PRO A 23 -8.37 -0.34 -0.65
CA PRO A 23 -8.30 0.20 -2.01
C PRO A 23 -6.90 0.08 -2.59
N LEU A 24 -5.89 -0.14 -1.74
CA LEU A 24 -4.50 -0.40 -2.10
C LEU A 24 -4.15 -1.89 -2.19
N SER A 25 -5.13 -2.79 -2.05
CA SER A 25 -4.91 -4.20 -2.36
C SER A 25 -4.56 -4.33 -3.84
N ILE A 26 -3.42 -4.95 -4.15
CA ILE A 26 -2.98 -5.20 -5.53
C ILE A 26 -3.94 -6.15 -6.27
N GLN A 27 -4.83 -6.83 -5.53
CA GLN A 27 -5.91 -7.63 -6.11
C GLN A 27 -7.08 -6.77 -6.63
N ASN A 28 -7.08 -5.44 -6.40
CA ASN A 28 -8.11 -4.55 -6.87
C ASN A 28 -8.07 -4.39 -8.40
N GLU A 29 -9.17 -4.68 -9.08
CA GLU A 29 -9.30 -4.60 -10.54
C GLU A 29 -8.91 -3.22 -11.11
N LYS A 30 -9.27 -2.13 -10.44
CA LYS A 30 -8.95 -0.77 -10.89
C LYS A 30 -7.45 -0.49 -10.78
N LEU A 31 -6.81 -0.93 -9.70
CA LEU A 31 -5.37 -0.77 -9.51
C LEU A 31 -4.59 -1.60 -10.53
N GLN A 32 -5.05 -2.83 -10.82
CA GLN A 32 -4.45 -3.66 -11.86
C GLN A 32 -4.56 -3.03 -13.25
N ALA A 33 -5.74 -2.49 -13.60
CA ALA A 33 -5.93 -1.78 -14.86
C ALA A 33 -5.00 -0.55 -14.97
N TYR A 34 -4.81 0.18 -13.87
CA TYR A 34 -3.89 1.31 -13.81
C TYR A 34 -2.42 0.87 -13.99
N LEU A 35 -1.98 -0.16 -13.27
CA LEU A 35 -0.63 -0.73 -13.41
C LEU A 35 -0.35 -1.20 -14.84
N GLU A 36 -1.33 -1.82 -15.49
CA GLU A 36 -1.22 -2.22 -16.88
C GLU A 36 -1.13 -1.01 -17.83
N SER A 37 -1.86 0.07 -17.55
CA SER A 37 -1.75 1.32 -18.33
C SER A 37 -0.36 1.96 -18.21
N LEU A 38 0.23 1.97 -17.01
CA LEU A 38 1.60 2.46 -16.79
C LEU A 38 2.63 1.60 -17.52
N ARG A 39 2.43 0.28 -17.50
CA ARG A 39 3.27 -0.67 -18.23
C ARG A 39 3.22 -0.43 -19.74
N GLN A 40 2.03 -0.23 -20.30
CA GLN A 40 1.85 0.10 -21.72
C GLN A 40 2.51 1.44 -22.08
N GLU A 41 2.33 2.46 -21.23
CA GLU A 41 2.99 3.77 -21.38
C GLU A 41 4.51 3.60 -21.43
N TYR A 42 5.10 2.85 -20.50
CA TYR A 42 6.54 2.60 -20.44
C TYR A 42 7.08 1.98 -21.74
N TYR A 43 6.44 0.93 -22.26
CA TYR A 43 6.87 0.29 -23.50
C TYR A 43 6.69 1.23 -24.72
N ALA A 44 5.61 2.00 -24.76
CA ALA A 44 5.37 2.97 -25.83
C ALA A 44 6.43 4.09 -25.83
N VAL A 45 6.77 4.63 -24.65
CA VAL A 45 7.82 5.66 -24.51
C VAL A 45 9.18 5.07 -24.86
N ARG A 46 9.49 3.84 -24.45
CA ARG A 46 10.77 3.18 -24.73
C ARG A 46 11.03 2.97 -26.21
N VAL A 47 10.01 2.62 -26.99
CA VAL A 47 10.13 2.47 -28.46
C VAL A 47 10.27 3.81 -29.16
N ASN A 48 9.63 4.87 -28.64
CA ASN A 48 9.58 6.20 -29.26
C ASN A 48 10.57 7.21 -28.66
N ALA A 49 11.51 6.78 -27.81
CA ALA A 49 12.36 7.68 -27.02
C ALA A 49 13.38 8.51 -27.83
N ALA A 50 13.49 8.31 -29.15
CA ALA A 50 14.50 8.98 -29.97
C ALA A 50 14.38 10.52 -29.93
N GLY A 51 15.31 11.16 -29.22
CA GLY A 51 15.59 12.61 -29.33
C GLY A 51 14.79 13.55 -28.43
N ASN A 52 13.95 13.06 -27.50
CA ASN A 52 13.17 13.92 -26.60
C ASN A 52 13.58 13.76 -25.13
N SER A 53 14.21 14.79 -24.56
CA SER A 53 14.65 14.82 -23.14
C SER A 53 13.51 14.56 -22.15
N LYS A 54 12.26 14.94 -22.47
CA LYS A 54 11.11 14.69 -21.58
C LYS A 54 10.71 13.21 -21.57
N SER A 55 10.85 12.52 -22.71
CA SER A 55 10.56 11.09 -22.81
C SER A 55 11.53 10.25 -21.98
N TYR A 56 12.81 10.63 -21.93
CA TYR A 56 13.79 9.97 -21.07
C TYR A 56 13.49 10.17 -19.57
N ALA A 57 13.10 11.38 -19.16
CA ALA A 57 12.71 11.65 -17.77
C ALA A 57 11.49 10.82 -17.36
N ARG A 58 10.45 10.77 -18.21
CA ARG A 58 9.27 9.94 -17.95
C ARG A 58 9.58 8.45 -17.92
N LEU A 59 10.48 7.98 -18.79
CA LEU A 59 10.93 6.59 -18.80
C LEU A 59 11.63 6.22 -17.49
N ALA A 60 12.50 7.09 -16.98
CA ALA A 60 13.18 6.89 -15.71
C ALA A 60 12.20 6.83 -14.53
N GLN A 61 11.18 7.70 -14.51
CA GLN A 61 10.11 7.65 -13.50
C GLN A 61 9.35 6.32 -13.52
N LEU A 62 8.96 5.86 -14.71
CA LEU A 62 8.17 4.62 -14.86
C LEU A 62 8.98 3.33 -14.65
N GLU A 63 10.30 3.38 -14.79
CA GLU A 63 11.17 2.20 -14.73
C GLU A 63 11.07 1.47 -13.39
N GLY A 64 11.06 2.20 -12.27
CA GLY A 64 10.95 1.63 -10.92
C GLY A 64 9.67 0.81 -10.76
N VAL A 65 8.52 1.41 -11.09
CA VAL A 65 7.21 0.74 -11.00
C VAL A 65 7.12 -0.47 -11.93
N VAL A 66 7.54 -0.34 -13.19
CA VAL A 66 7.45 -1.44 -14.15
C VAL A 66 8.38 -2.60 -13.78
N SER A 67 9.61 -2.31 -13.32
CA SER A 67 10.53 -3.32 -12.83
C SER A 67 9.94 -4.08 -11.63
N ALA A 68 9.41 -3.34 -10.65
CA ALA A 68 8.79 -3.93 -9.47
C ALA A 68 7.57 -4.80 -9.83
N LEU A 69 6.76 -4.34 -10.80
CA LEU A 69 5.60 -5.08 -11.30
C LEU A 69 6.01 -6.37 -12.01
N GLU A 70 7.02 -6.35 -12.88
CA GLU A 70 7.47 -7.55 -13.60
C GLU A 70 8.11 -8.57 -12.64
N GLN A 71 8.88 -8.12 -11.64
CA GLN A 71 9.41 -8.99 -10.58
C GLN A 71 8.28 -9.67 -9.80
N ARG A 72 7.23 -8.92 -9.44
CA ARG A 72 6.05 -9.47 -8.79
C ARG A 72 5.39 -10.57 -9.63
N ARG A 73 5.24 -10.37 -10.94
CA ARG A 73 4.68 -11.37 -11.87
C ARG A 73 5.57 -12.59 -12.03
N VAL A 74 6.89 -12.46 -11.89
CA VAL A 74 7.81 -13.60 -11.85
C VAL A 74 7.54 -14.42 -10.59
N LEU A 75 7.53 -13.80 -9.42
CA LEU A 75 7.25 -14.48 -8.15
C LEU A 75 5.89 -15.18 -8.14
N GLU A 76 4.85 -14.52 -8.66
CA GLU A 76 3.51 -15.09 -8.79
C GLU A 76 3.46 -16.34 -9.66
N ARG A 77 4.31 -16.43 -10.70
CA ARG A 77 4.42 -17.63 -11.55
C ARG A 77 5.16 -18.79 -10.90
N HIS A 78 5.94 -18.53 -9.85
CA HIS A 78 6.62 -19.59 -9.08
C HIS A 78 5.72 -20.23 -8.03
N ILE A 79 4.60 -19.59 -7.69
CA ILE A 79 3.61 -20.17 -6.79
C ILE A 79 2.91 -21.32 -7.52
N THR A 80 3.02 -22.50 -6.94
CA THR A 80 2.35 -23.71 -7.41
C THR A 80 0.84 -23.55 -7.24
N SER A 81 0.08 -23.87 -8.29
CA SER A 81 -1.38 -23.73 -8.24
C SER A 81 -2.03 -24.81 -7.35
N ALA A 82 -3.18 -24.50 -6.77
CA ALA A 82 -3.93 -25.48 -5.98
C ALA A 82 -4.27 -26.75 -6.77
N LYS A 83 -4.49 -26.62 -8.08
CA LYS A 83 -4.76 -27.75 -8.98
C LYS A 83 -3.56 -28.68 -9.12
N ASP A 84 -2.36 -28.11 -9.19
CA ASP A 84 -1.13 -28.90 -9.31
C ASP A 84 -0.81 -29.62 -8.00
N MET A 85 -1.06 -28.96 -6.87
CA MET A 85 -0.96 -29.60 -5.54
C MET A 85 -1.97 -30.73 -5.32
N GLU A 86 -3.21 -30.57 -5.81
CA GLU A 86 -4.24 -31.60 -5.75
C GLU A 86 -3.94 -32.79 -6.68
N ALA A 87 -3.25 -32.53 -7.80
CA ALA A 87 -2.85 -33.57 -8.75
C ALA A 87 -1.66 -34.41 -8.27
N GLU A 88 -0.82 -33.85 -7.39
CA GLU A 88 0.29 -34.57 -6.77
C GLU A 88 -0.24 -35.65 -5.81
N LYS A 89 0.31 -36.86 -5.89
CA LYS A 89 -0.14 -38.03 -5.14
C LYS A 89 0.78 -38.36 -3.97
N ASP A 90 2.02 -37.90 -4.03
CA ASP A 90 3.00 -38.06 -2.96
C ASP A 90 2.79 -36.96 -1.90
N GLU A 91 2.56 -37.38 -0.65
CA GLU A 91 2.28 -36.45 0.44
C GLU A 91 3.51 -35.65 0.87
N ASP A 92 4.70 -36.25 0.81
CA ASP A 92 5.95 -35.56 1.15
C ASP A 92 6.26 -34.48 0.09
N MET A 93 5.99 -34.78 -1.19
CA MET A 93 6.11 -33.80 -2.27
C MET A 93 5.07 -32.67 -2.13
N ARG A 94 3.84 -32.99 -1.72
CA ARG A 94 2.79 -31.98 -1.51
C ARG A 94 3.13 -31.05 -0.34
N GLU A 95 3.72 -31.56 0.73
CA GLU A 95 4.19 -30.73 1.85
C GLU A 95 5.31 -29.80 1.41
N LEU A 96 6.29 -30.31 0.65
CA LEU A 96 7.36 -29.49 0.08
C LEU A 96 6.82 -28.34 -0.79
N MET A 97 5.84 -28.62 -1.66
CA MET A 97 5.18 -27.59 -2.49
C MET A 97 4.48 -26.53 -1.62
N ARG A 98 3.92 -26.91 -0.47
CA ARG A 98 3.29 -25.97 0.47
C ARG A 98 4.34 -25.06 1.12
N GLU A 99 5.44 -25.63 1.61
CA GLU A 99 6.54 -24.87 2.20
C GLU A 99 7.16 -23.88 1.19
N GLU A 100 7.37 -24.30 -0.06
CA GLU A 100 7.85 -23.42 -1.13
C GLU A 100 6.85 -22.28 -1.39
N ASN A 101 5.56 -22.60 -1.47
CA ASN A 101 4.51 -21.60 -1.66
C ASN A 101 4.47 -20.58 -0.52
N GLU A 102 4.67 -20.98 0.74
CA GLU A 102 4.75 -20.06 1.88
C GLU A 102 5.89 -19.06 1.70
N VAL A 103 7.07 -19.52 1.28
CA VAL A 103 8.21 -18.64 0.99
C VAL A 103 7.89 -17.66 -0.14
N TYR A 104 7.27 -18.12 -1.23
CA TYR A 104 6.92 -17.25 -2.35
C TYR A 104 5.82 -16.24 -1.99
N VAL A 105 4.85 -16.61 -1.16
CA VAL A 105 3.81 -15.70 -0.65
C VAL A 105 4.43 -14.59 0.22
N ASP A 106 5.39 -14.93 1.08
CA ASP A 106 6.12 -13.94 1.88
C ASP A 106 6.95 -12.98 1.01
N LEU A 107 7.62 -13.52 -0.02
CA LEU A 107 8.35 -12.70 -1.00
C LEU A 107 7.41 -11.80 -1.80
N LEU A 108 6.24 -12.31 -2.21
CA LEU A 108 5.22 -11.55 -2.91
C LEU A 108 4.73 -10.38 -2.05
N GLY A 109 4.48 -10.60 -0.75
CA GLY A 109 4.06 -9.55 0.18
C GLY A 109 5.10 -8.44 0.35
N LYS A 110 6.40 -8.77 0.34
CA LYS A 110 7.48 -7.76 0.34
C LYS A 110 7.54 -7.01 -0.99
N GLN A 111 7.38 -7.72 -2.10
CA GLN A 111 7.38 -7.12 -3.43
C GLN A 111 6.18 -6.20 -3.65
N ASP A 112 5.03 -6.56 -3.12
CA ASP A 112 3.81 -5.76 -3.12
C ASP A 112 4.05 -4.43 -2.39
N GLN A 113 4.74 -4.45 -1.25
CA GLN A 113 5.14 -3.22 -0.54
C GLN A 113 6.13 -2.38 -1.35
N ALA A 114 7.11 -3.00 -2.00
CA ALA A 114 8.06 -2.29 -2.85
C ALA A 114 7.37 -1.62 -4.04
N LEU A 115 6.45 -2.33 -4.72
CA LEU A 115 5.66 -1.79 -5.82
C LEU A 115 4.81 -0.58 -5.37
N LEU A 116 4.18 -0.66 -4.20
CA LEU A 116 3.42 0.45 -3.64
C LEU A 116 4.31 1.67 -3.32
N GLN A 117 5.53 1.45 -2.83
CA GLN A 117 6.49 2.54 -2.60
C GLN A 117 6.88 3.23 -3.91
N GLU A 118 7.21 2.46 -4.95
CA GLU A 118 7.52 3.01 -6.28
C GLU A 118 6.34 3.79 -6.88
N LEU A 119 5.11 3.31 -6.68
CA LEU A 119 3.89 4.03 -7.09
C LEU A 119 3.74 5.37 -6.37
N LEU A 120 4.12 5.46 -5.09
CA LEU A 120 4.08 6.73 -4.35
C LEU A 120 5.10 7.72 -4.90
N THR A 121 6.28 7.25 -5.32
CA THR A 121 7.31 8.08 -5.96
C THR A 121 6.83 8.64 -7.30
N LEU A 122 5.96 7.94 -8.04
CA LEU A 122 5.38 8.46 -9.27
C LEU A 122 4.46 9.67 -9.06
N SER A 123 3.84 9.79 -7.88
CA SER A 123 2.76 10.76 -7.65
C SER A 123 3.25 12.19 -7.45
N ASP A 124 4.44 12.40 -6.87
CA ASP A 124 5.01 13.74 -6.72
C ASP A 124 6.50 13.67 -6.38
N ASP A 125 7.33 14.43 -7.12
CA ASP A 125 8.75 14.64 -6.82
C ASP A 125 8.95 15.82 -5.83
N GLU A 126 7.88 16.55 -5.50
CA GLU A 126 7.94 17.71 -4.61
C GLU A 126 7.91 17.30 -3.12
N GLU A 127 8.97 17.67 -2.40
CA GLU A 127 8.95 17.62 -0.94
C GLU A 127 8.15 18.81 -0.40
N TYR A 128 6.99 18.52 0.20
CA TYR A 128 6.21 19.53 0.91
C TYR A 128 6.73 19.67 2.35
N PRO A 129 7.42 20.77 2.72
CA PRO A 129 8.01 20.92 4.06
C PRO A 129 6.95 21.11 5.16
N ALA A 130 5.75 21.53 4.78
CA ALA A 130 4.61 21.69 5.68
C ALA A 130 3.31 21.57 4.89
N LEU A 131 2.28 21.01 5.54
CA LEU A 131 0.92 20.94 5.01
C LEU A 131 0.00 21.77 5.92
N ILE A 132 -0.88 22.57 5.31
CA ILE A 132 -1.89 23.33 6.05
C ILE A 132 -3.11 22.42 6.24
N PHE A 133 -3.42 22.13 7.50
CA PHE A 133 -4.61 21.38 7.87
C PHE A 133 -5.63 22.29 8.52
N GLY A 134 -6.71 22.59 7.78
CA GLY A 134 -7.82 23.42 8.26
C GLY A 134 -8.97 22.58 8.76
N LEU A 135 -9.37 22.78 10.01
CA LEU A 135 -10.61 22.23 10.58
C LEU A 135 -11.60 23.36 10.79
N ASN A 136 -12.78 23.24 10.19
CA ASN A 136 -13.87 24.19 10.37
C ASN A 136 -15.06 23.48 11.00
N ALA A 137 -15.64 24.07 12.05
CA ALA A 137 -16.91 23.59 12.61
C ALA A 137 -18.04 23.80 11.60
N GLY A 138 -18.82 22.76 11.35
CA GLY A 138 -20.01 22.82 10.50
C GLY A 138 -21.22 23.44 11.22
N ALA A 139 -22.41 23.21 10.68
CA ALA A 139 -23.66 23.58 11.38
C ALA A 139 -23.81 22.75 12.68
N GLY A 140 -24.17 23.40 13.78
CA GLY A 140 -24.32 22.74 15.09
C GLY A 140 -23.83 23.54 16.29
N GLY A 141 -23.46 24.81 16.12
CA GLY A 141 -23.15 25.70 17.25
C GLY A 141 -21.99 25.19 18.10
N GLN A 142 -22.20 25.10 19.41
CA GLN A 142 -21.15 24.73 20.37
C GLN A 142 -20.70 23.28 20.21
N GLU A 143 -21.63 22.37 19.91
CA GLU A 143 -21.34 20.95 19.75
C GLU A 143 -20.46 20.68 18.53
N ALA A 144 -20.69 21.41 17.42
CA ALA A 144 -19.83 21.32 16.24
C ALA A 144 -18.41 21.85 16.49
N MET A 145 -18.27 22.89 17.32
CA MET A 145 -16.95 23.41 17.73
C MET A 145 -16.20 22.42 18.62
N LEU A 146 -16.88 21.80 19.59
CA LEU A 146 -16.29 20.77 20.44
C LEU A 146 -15.81 19.57 19.61
N PHE A 147 -16.62 19.11 18.65
CA PHE A 147 -16.23 18.03 17.77
C PHE A 147 -15.03 18.38 16.87
N ALA A 148 -14.98 19.61 16.34
CA ALA A 148 -13.83 20.08 15.58
C ALA A 148 -12.55 20.09 16.43
N GLN A 149 -12.65 20.46 17.72
CA GLN A 149 -11.54 20.37 18.66
C GLN A 149 -11.10 18.92 18.92
N GLU A 150 -12.04 18.00 19.13
CA GLU A 150 -11.73 16.57 19.32
C GLU A 150 -10.99 15.99 18.09
N LEU A 151 -11.39 16.37 16.88
CA LEU A 151 -10.69 15.98 15.66
C LEU A 151 -9.26 16.55 15.62
N TYR A 152 -9.09 17.82 15.98
CA TYR A 152 -7.77 18.44 16.06
C TYR A 152 -6.85 17.68 17.02
N GLU A 153 -7.34 17.34 18.21
CA GLU A 153 -6.58 16.60 19.21
C GLU A 153 -6.25 15.17 18.74
N MET A 154 -7.21 14.50 18.10
CA MET A 154 -7.02 13.17 17.52
C MET A 154 -5.91 13.17 16.46
N TYR A 155 -5.97 14.08 15.48
CA TYR A 155 -4.97 14.16 14.41
C TYR A 155 -3.60 14.60 14.94
N THR A 156 -3.56 15.54 15.88
CA THR A 156 -2.31 15.93 16.56
C THR A 156 -1.69 14.74 17.29
N GLY A 157 -2.51 13.91 17.94
CA GLY A 157 -2.08 12.67 18.59
C GLY A 157 -1.55 11.64 17.59
N LEU A 158 -2.14 11.53 16.41
CA LEU A 158 -1.69 10.66 15.32
C LEU A 158 -0.34 11.11 14.75
N LEU A 159 -0.14 12.41 14.56
CA LEU A 159 1.06 12.98 13.92
C LEU A 159 2.29 13.00 14.82
N ARG A 160 2.09 13.13 16.14
CA ARG A 160 3.17 13.26 17.12
C ARG A 160 4.19 12.11 17.10
N PRO A 161 3.81 10.81 17.04
CA PRO A 161 4.75 9.70 16.91
C PRO A 161 5.57 9.73 15.61
N HIS A 162 5.05 10.36 14.55
CA HIS A 162 5.72 10.48 13.26
C HIS A 162 6.65 11.71 13.18
N GLY A 163 6.87 12.43 14.29
CA GLY A 163 7.73 13.62 14.33
C GLY A 163 7.13 14.86 13.67
N LEU A 164 5.85 14.81 13.32
CA LEU A 164 5.13 15.92 12.70
C LEU A 164 4.42 16.75 13.77
N GLY A 165 4.75 18.05 13.83
CA GLY A 165 4.14 19.02 14.74
C GLY A 165 3.05 19.82 14.06
N MET A 166 1.86 19.91 14.68
CA MET A 166 0.82 20.83 14.25
C MET A 166 0.93 22.16 15.00
N GLY A 167 1.16 23.26 14.28
CA GLY A 167 1.08 24.62 14.80
C GLY A 167 -0.18 25.32 14.27
N GLY A 168 -1.11 25.67 15.14
CA GLY A 168 -2.33 26.36 14.71
C GLY A 168 -3.28 26.69 15.87
N VAL A 169 -4.17 27.66 15.63
CA VAL A 169 -5.24 28.07 16.55
C VAL A 169 -6.56 27.64 15.90
N CYS A 170 -7.38 26.84 16.59
CA CYS A 170 -8.76 26.61 16.18
C CYS A 170 -9.51 27.94 16.22
N GLN A 171 -10.08 28.36 15.09
CA GLN A 171 -10.96 29.53 15.00
C GLN A 171 -12.42 29.10 15.02
#